data_AF-A0A0A0CYL3-F1
#
_entry.id   AF-A0A0A0CYL3-F1
#
_cell.length_a   1.000
_cell.length_b   1.000
_cell.length_c   1.000
_cell.angle_alpha   90.00
_cell.angle_beta   90.00
_cell.angle_gamma   90.00
#
_symmetry.space_group_name_H-M   'P 1'
#
loop_
_entity.id
_entity.type
_entity.pdbx_description
1 polymer ?
#
loop_
_entity_poly.entity_id
_entity_poly.type
_entity_poly.pdbx_seq_one_letter_code
_entity_poly.pdbx_strand_id
1 'polypeptide(L)'
;MSLAFLLPGDPESRTGGYIYDKRIVEGLRALGRPVTLRRLGDGFPFPSRAEVVEATAVLRGLPDNALVVLDGLAFSVLPQQMAAEAARLRLVALIHHPLAFEQGLSPEQRQALEASERQALAAARRVIVTSPGTARDLFGYGVEVGRI
;
A
#
# COMPACT_ATOMS: atom_id res chain seq x y z
N MET A 1 7.50 0.31 19.47
CA MET A 1 7.36 0.23 18.00
C MET A 1 6.03 0.88 17.63
N SER A 2 6.06 1.96 16.83
CA SER A 2 4.84 2.64 16.37
C SER A 2 4.22 1.91 15.18
N LEU A 3 2.89 2.02 15.04
CA LEU A 3 2.14 1.51 13.91
C LEU A 3 1.42 2.65 13.19
N ALA A 4 1.75 2.84 11.92
CA ALA A 4 1.07 3.78 11.04
C ALA A 4 0.28 3.01 9.97
N PHE A 5 -0.91 3.49 9.67
CA PHE A 5 -1.71 3.03 8.54
C PHE A 5 -1.86 4.19 7.57
N LEU A 6 -1.37 4.03 6.35
CA LEU A 6 -1.42 5.05 5.31
C LEU A 6 -2.42 4.62 4.23
N LEU A 7 -3.36 5.49 3.90
CA LEU A 7 -4.31 5.26 2.82
C LEU A 7 -4.39 6.46 1.87
N PRO A 8 -4.68 6.24 0.58
CA PRO A 8 -5.13 7.29 -0.31
C PRO A 8 -6.62 7.58 -0.12
N GLY A 9 -7.09 8.64 -0.76
CA GLY A 9 -8.51 8.98 -0.80
C GLY A 9 -9.09 9.47 0.52
N ASP A 10 -10.39 9.74 0.51
CA ASP A 10 -11.15 10.03 1.73
C ASP A 10 -11.52 8.72 2.45
N PRO A 11 -11.04 8.49 3.71
CA PRO A 11 -11.43 7.33 4.51
C PRO A 11 -12.94 7.22 4.79
N GLU A 12 -13.69 8.31 4.66
CA GLU A 12 -15.14 8.30 4.83
C GLU A 12 -15.90 7.96 3.52
N SER A 13 -15.18 7.78 2.41
CA SER A 13 -15.75 7.27 1.17
C SER A 13 -16.22 5.81 1.33
N ARG A 14 -17.43 5.54 0.87
CA ARG A 14 -18.12 4.24 1.05
C ARG A 14 -17.75 3.22 -0.03
N THR A 15 -16.47 2.97 -0.23
CA THR A 15 -15.99 1.88 -1.08
C THR A 15 -15.69 0.64 -0.25
N GLY A 16 -15.67 -0.53 -0.90
CA GLY A 16 -15.32 -1.78 -0.23
C GLY A 16 -13.90 -1.75 0.38
N GLY A 17 -12.93 -1.14 -0.31
CA GLY A 17 -11.55 -0.99 0.14
C GLY A 17 -11.45 -0.14 1.41
N TYR A 18 -12.01 1.07 1.39
CA TYR A 18 -11.93 1.97 2.56
C TYR A 18 -12.67 1.43 3.79
N ILE A 19 -13.80 0.74 3.60
CA ILE A 19 -14.49 0.07 4.72
C ILE A 19 -13.60 -1.04 5.30
N TYR A 20 -12.88 -1.77 4.46
CA TYR A 20 -11.96 -2.81 4.90
C TYR A 20 -10.78 -2.23 5.71
N ASP A 21 -10.16 -1.16 5.20
CA ASP A 21 -9.08 -0.43 5.89
C ASP A 21 -9.52 0.11 7.25
N LYS A 22 -10.70 0.73 7.28
CA LYS A 22 -11.31 1.25 8.51
C LYS A 22 -11.48 0.14 9.54
N ARG A 23 -12.01 -1.02 9.12
CA ARG A 23 -12.16 -2.19 10.00
C ARG A 23 -10.83 -2.75 10.49
N ILE A 24 -9.78 -2.75 9.69
CA ILE A 24 -8.43 -3.14 10.14
C ILE A 24 -7.96 -2.19 11.25
N VAL A 25 -8.06 -0.88 11.03
CA VAL A 25 -7.61 0.13 11.99
C VAL A 25 -8.40 0.04 13.29
N GLU A 26 -9.72 -0.10 13.21
CA GLU A 26 -10.60 -0.29 14.38
C GLU A 26 -10.28 -1.57 15.14
N GLY A 27 -10.10 -2.69 14.43
CA GLY A 27 -9.74 -3.98 15.04
C GLY A 27 -8.39 -3.94 15.75
N LEU A 28 -7.37 -3.32 15.14
CA LEU A 28 -6.06 -3.13 15.77
C LEU A 28 -6.16 -2.30 17.05
N ARG A 29 -6.93 -1.22 17.03
CA ARG A 29 -7.18 -0.37 18.21
C ARG A 29 -7.92 -1.12 19.30
N ALA A 30 -8.93 -1.91 18.95
CA ALA A 30 -9.67 -2.76 19.89
C ALA A 30 -8.78 -3.82 20.56
N LEU A 31 -7.75 -4.30 19.86
CA LEU A 31 -6.71 -5.19 20.39
C LEU A 31 -5.63 -4.46 21.22
N GLY A 32 -5.84 -3.18 21.56
CA GLY A 32 -4.90 -2.38 22.34
C GLY A 32 -3.64 -1.95 21.58
N ARG A 33 -3.66 -1.98 20.23
CA ARG A 33 -2.56 -1.50 19.39
C ARG A 33 -2.89 -0.10 18.87
N PRO A 34 -2.22 0.97 19.36
CA PRO A 34 -2.44 2.31 18.83
C PRO A 34 -2.02 2.39 17.36
N VAL A 35 -2.92 2.92 16.52
CA VAL A 35 -2.67 3.12 15.09
C VAL A 35 -2.77 4.60 14.75
N THR A 36 -1.70 5.14 14.18
CA THR A 36 -1.67 6.47 13.60
C THR A 36 -2.15 6.40 12.16
N LEU A 37 -3.36 6.89 11.91
CA LEU A 37 -3.90 6.99 10.55
C LEU A 37 -3.33 8.23 9.86
N ARG A 38 -2.88 8.10 8.61
CA ARG A 38 -2.45 9.22 7.76
C ARG A 38 -3.00 9.03 6.35
N ARG A 39 -3.48 10.13 5.79
CA ARG A 39 -3.96 10.20 4.41
C ARG A 39 -2.85 10.69 3.50
N LEU A 40 -2.76 10.13 2.30
CA LEU A 40 -1.73 10.47 1.30
C LEU A 40 -2.20 11.41 0.18
N GLY A 41 -3.52 11.63 0.05
CA GLY A 41 -4.12 12.42 -1.03
C GLY A 41 -5.06 11.58 -1.89
N ASP A 42 -5.77 12.20 -2.83
CA ASP A 42 -6.85 11.57 -3.62
C ASP A 42 -6.37 11.03 -4.98
N GLY A 43 -5.21 11.44 -5.46
CA GLY A 43 -4.77 11.17 -6.83
C GLY A 43 -4.35 9.73 -7.10
N PHE A 44 -4.34 8.84 -6.12
CA PHE A 44 -3.93 7.46 -6.32
C PHE A 44 -5.04 6.64 -7.02
N PRO A 45 -4.70 5.76 -7.98
CA PRO A 45 -3.35 5.27 -8.31
C PRO A 45 -2.58 6.07 -9.38
N PHE A 46 -3.04 7.27 -9.76
CA PHE A 46 -2.38 8.14 -10.76
C PHE A 46 -1.94 9.47 -10.14
N PRO A 47 -1.09 9.46 -9.10
CA PRO A 47 -0.84 10.65 -8.31
C PRO A 47 -0.12 11.71 -9.14
N SER A 48 -0.46 12.98 -8.89
CA SER A 48 0.30 14.10 -9.38
C SER A 48 1.71 14.14 -8.75
N ARG A 49 2.62 14.91 -9.36
CA ARG A 49 3.95 15.13 -8.77
C ARG A 49 3.89 15.73 -7.37
N ALA A 50 2.90 16.58 -7.10
CA ALA A 50 2.70 17.17 -5.77
C ALA A 50 2.33 16.11 -4.74
N GLU A 51 1.41 15.21 -5.07
CA GLU A 51 0.98 14.12 -4.19
C GLU A 51 2.10 13.10 -3.94
N VAL A 52 2.96 12.84 -4.93
CA VAL A 52 4.16 12.02 -4.73
C VAL A 52 5.11 12.68 -3.72
N VAL A 53 5.29 14.00 -3.78
CA VAL A 53 6.13 14.75 -2.82
C VAL A 53 5.52 14.71 -1.42
N GLU A 54 4.21 14.91 -1.31
CA GLU A 54 3.49 14.84 -0.02
C GLU A 54 3.58 13.45 0.61
N ALA A 55 3.33 12.39 -0.16
CA ALA A 55 3.48 11.01 0.30
C ALA A 55 4.92 10.71 0.77
N THR A 56 5.91 11.24 0.05
CA THR A 56 7.33 11.13 0.45
C THR A 56 7.58 11.83 1.79
N ALA A 57 7.03 13.02 2.00
CA ALA A 57 7.16 13.74 3.27
C ALA A 57 6.50 13.00 4.44
N VAL A 58 5.31 12.42 4.21
CA VAL A 58 4.62 11.58 5.21
C VAL A 58 5.48 10.39 5.61
N LEU A 59 6.02 9.66 4.63
CA LEU A 59 6.90 8.51 4.88
C LEU A 59 8.12 8.91 5.69
N ARG A 60 8.87 9.94 5.25
CA ARG A 60 10.08 10.45 5.92
C ARG A 60 9.83 10.91 7.35
N GLY A 61 8.63 11.41 7.65
CA GLY A 61 8.25 11.85 8.98
C GLY A 61 7.98 10.70 9.98
N LEU A 62 7.88 9.45 9.51
CA LEU A 62 7.71 8.30 10.40
C LEU A 62 9.03 7.95 11.09
N PRO A 63 9.02 7.50 12.36
CA PRO A 63 10.24 7.11 13.05
C PRO A 63 10.83 5.81 12.48
N ASP A 64 12.13 5.63 12.63
CA ASP A 64 12.81 4.41 12.24
C ASP A 64 12.24 3.18 12.96
N ASN A 65 12.25 2.05 12.27
CA ASN A 65 11.63 0.79 12.67
C ASN A 65 10.10 0.84 12.87
N ALA A 66 9.42 1.92 12.48
CA ALA A 66 7.96 1.95 12.47
C ALA A 66 7.39 0.82 11.59
N LEU A 67 6.33 0.18 12.07
CA LEU A 67 5.50 -0.71 11.26
C LEU A 67 4.52 0.15 10.46
N VAL A 68 4.55 0.01 9.15
CA VAL A 68 3.75 0.85 8.25
C VAL A 68 2.94 -0.06 7.35
N VAL A 69 1.62 -0.04 7.53
CA VAL A 69 0.68 -0.69 6.63
C VAL A 69 0.22 0.35 5.62
N LEU A 70 0.37 0.07 4.33
CA LEU A 70 -0.05 0.95 3.25
C LEU A 70 -1.07 0.24 2.38
N ASP A 71 -2.14 0.95 2.05
CA ASP A 71 -3.10 0.51 1.05
C ASP A 71 -2.45 0.37 -0.35
N GLY A 72 -2.89 -0.64 -1.08
CA GLY A 72 -2.35 -1.07 -2.36
C GLY A 72 -2.51 -0.06 -3.49
N LEU A 73 -3.49 0.83 -3.45
CA LEU A 73 -3.64 1.90 -4.45
C LEU A 73 -2.46 2.86 -4.40
N ALA A 74 -1.92 3.16 -3.21
CA ALA A 74 -0.78 4.04 -3.03
C ALA A 74 0.55 3.30 -3.04
N PHE A 75 0.64 2.17 -2.35
CA PHE A 75 1.87 1.38 -2.24
C PHE A 75 2.42 1.00 -3.62
N SER A 76 1.54 0.53 -4.50
CA SER A 76 1.87 -0.03 -5.82
C SER A 76 2.43 0.97 -6.83
N VAL A 77 2.19 2.27 -6.63
CA VAL A 77 2.57 3.34 -7.57
C VAL A 77 3.62 4.29 -7.02
N LEU A 78 4.23 3.92 -5.88
CA LEU A 78 5.32 4.65 -5.24
C LEU A 78 6.59 3.77 -5.09
N PRO A 79 7.06 3.05 -6.13
CA PRO A 79 8.13 2.06 -5.99
C PRO A 79 9.45 2.68 -5.50
N GLN A 80 9.78 3.89 -5.96
CA GLN A 80 11.00 4.59 -5.54
C GLN A 80 10.94 4.98 -4.06
N GLN A 81 9.78 5.43 -3.59
CA GLN A 81 9.58 5.78 -2.18
C GLN A 81 9.61 4.53 -1.31
N MET A 82 8.97 3.43 -1.71
CA MET A 82 9.02 2.19 -0.95
C MET A 82 10.45 1.67 -0.84
N ALA A 83 11.22 1.68 -1.93
CA ALA A 83 12.61 1.26 -1.93
C ALA A 83 13.49 2.16 -1.04
N ALA A 84 13.32 3.47 -1.09
CA ALA A 84 14.09 4.43 -0.29
C ALA A 84 13.88 4.24 1.23
N GLU A 85 12.67 3.83 1.62
CA GLU A 85 12.26 3.75 3.02
C GLU A 85 12.37 2.31 3.59
N ALA A 86 12.54 1.30 2.74
CA ALA A 86 12.55 -0.13 3.12
C ALA A 86 13.66 -0.51 4.12
N ALA A 87 14.79 0.20 4.11
CA ALA A 87 15.90 -0.07 5.02
C ALA A 87 15.61 0.35 6.47
N ARG A 88 14.76 1.36 6.67
CA ARG A 88 14.46 1.91 7.99
C ARG A 88 13.05 1.59 8.46
N LEU A 89 12.07 1.46 7.55
CA LEU A 89 10.68 1.16 7.87
C LEU A 89 10.38 -0.33 7.71
N ARG A 90 9.42 -0.83 8.49
CA ARG A 90 8.87 -2.18 8.31
C ARG A 90 7.61 -2.07 7.46
N LEU A 91 7.81 -2.01 6.14
CA LEU A 91 6.72 -1.82 5.18
C LEU A 91 5.85 -3.07 5.03
N VAL A 92 4.54 -2.91 5.08
CA VAL A 92 3.54 -3.94 4.82
C VAL A 92 2.56 -3.41 3.78
N ALA A 93 2.48 -4.09 2.64
CA ALA A 93 1.52 -3.75 1.60
C ALA A 93 0.18 -4.44 1.88
N LEU A 94 -0.94 -3.74 1.75
CA LEU A 94 -2.28 -4.32 1.76
C LEU A 94 -2.82 -4.33 0.33
N ILE A 95 -2.82 -5.50 -0.30
CA ILE A 95 -3.20 -5.66 -1.70
C ILE A 95 -4.59 -6.31 -1.80
N HIS A 96 -5.56 -5.54 -2.29
CA HIS A 96 -6.89 -6.05 -2.61
C HIS A 96 -6.84 -6.94 -3.86
N HIS A 97 -6.23 -6.42 -4.92
CA HIS A 97 -5.85 -7.09 -6.15
C HIS A 97 -4.81 -6.21 -6.86
N PRO A 98 -4.06 -6.75 -7.83
CA PRO A 98 -3.11 -5.95 -8.59
C PRO A 98 -3.79 -4.84 -9.40
N LEU A 99 -3.26 -3.63 -9.38
CA LEU A 99 -3.76 -2.49 -10.15
C LEU A 99 -3.73 -2.76 -11.65
N ALA A 100 -2.74 -3.50 -12.15
CA ALA A 100 -2.71 -3.92 -13.53
C ALA A 100 -3.91 -4.79 -13.94
N PHE A 101 -4.71 -5.32 -13.00
CA PHE A 101 -5.92 -6.09 -13.31
C PHE A 101 -7.18 -5.21 -13.43
N GLU A 102 -7.08 -3.92 -13.15
CA GLU A 102 -8.19 -2.98 -13.29
C GLU A 102 -8.72 -2.92 -14.73
N GLN A 103 -10.02 -2.64 -14.84
CA GLN A 103 -10.69 -2.47 -16.12
C GLN A 103 -10.44 -1.07 -16.68
N GLY A 104 -10.51 -0.93 -18.01
CA GLY A 104 -10.33 0.36 -18.68
C GLY A 104 -8.88 0.81 -18.87
N LEU A 105 -7.89 0.00 -18.47
CA LEU A 105 -6.48 0.27 -18.72
C LEU A 105 -6.10 -0.03 -20.17
N SER A 106 -5.33 0.88 -20.79
CA SER A 106 -4.62 0.58 -22.04
C SER A 106 -3.55 -0.50 -21.81
N PRO A 107 -3.07 -1.19 -22.87
CA PRO A 107 -1.95 -2.13 -22.76
C PRO A 107 -0.71 -1.51 -22.10
N GLU A 108 -0.40 -0.26 -22.43
CA GLU A 108 0.74 0.48 -21.89
C GLU A 108 0.55 0.80 -20.40
N GLN A 109 -0.66 1.23 -20.00
CA GLN A 109 -0.97 1.49 -18.59
C GLN A 109 -0.88 0.21 -17.75
N ARG A 110 -1.41 -0.90 -18.27
CA ARG A 110 -1.32 -2.22 -17.62
C ARG A 110 0.14 -2.64 -17.40
N GLN A 111 0.97 -2.53 -18.45
CA GLN A 111 2.39 -2.87 -18.35
C GLN A 111 3.15 -1.96 -17.37
N ALA A 112 2.86 -0.66 -17.40
CA ALA A 112 3.48 0.31 -16.49
C ALA A 112 3.09 0.06 -15.02
N LEU A 113 1.82 -0.23 -14.76
CA LEU A 113 1.34 -0.60 -13.43
C LEU A 113 1.97 -1.91 -12.96
N GLU A 114 2.00 -2.94 -13.81
CA GLU A 114 2.61 -4.23 -13.44
C GLU A 114 4.09 -4.07 -13.07
N ALA A 115 4.85 -3.30 -13.86
CA ALA A 115 6.24 -3.00 -13.57
C ALA A 115 6.42 -2.23 -12.26
N SER A 116 5.58 -1.21 -12.03
CA SER A 116 5.59 -0.42 -10.78
C SER A 116 5.26 -1.28 -9.56
N GLU A 117 4.23 -2.12 -9.66
CA GLU A 117 3.78 -3.04 -8.62
C GLU A 117 4.87 -4.02 -8.22
N ARG A 118 5.55 -4.64 -9.19
CA ARG A 118 6.69 -5.54 -8.93
C ARG A 118 7.80 -4.83 -8.14
N GLN A 119 8.16 -3.61 -8.56
CA GLN A 119 9.21 -2.85 -7.90
C GLN A 119 8.81 -2.43 -6.49
N ALA A 120 7.58 -1.96 -6.29
CA ALA A 120 7.08 -1.59 -4.97
C ALA A 120 6.99 -2.80 -4.04
N LEU A 121 6.44 -3.91 -4.53
CA LEU A 121 6.30 -5.15 -3.75
C LEU A 121 7.65 -5.73 -3.37
N ALA A 122 8.71 -5.55 -4.15
CA ALA A 122 10.06 -5.98 -3.74
C ALA A 122 10.53 -5.31 -2.43
N ALA A 123 10.06 -4.10 -2.13
CA ALA A 123 10.39 -3.35 -0.91
C ALA A 123 9.52 -3.74 0.30
N ALA A 124 8.41 -4.47 0.10
CA ALA A 124 7.52 -4.86 1.20
C ALA A 124 8.18 -5.93 2.09
N ARG A 125 8.08 -5.83 3.42
CA ARG A 125 8.48 -6.92 4.32
C ARG A 125 7.44 -8.03 4.38
N ARG A 126 6.16 -7.64 4.36
CA ARG A 126 4.98 -8.52 4.33
C ARG A 126 3.93 -7.96 3.39
N VAL A 127 3.06 -8.82 2.89
CA VAL A 127 1.96 -8.44 2.02
C VAL A 127 0.68 -9.07 2.56
N ILE A 128 -0.27 -8.25 2.98
CA ILE A 128 -1.61 -8.70 3.34
C ILE A 128 -2.42 -8.75 2.06
N VAL A 129 -3.11 -9.87 1.82
CA VAL A 129 -4.04 -10.03 0.71
C VAL A 129 -5.43 -10.35 1.22
N THR A 130 -6.45 -9.94 0.47
CA THR A 130 -7.85 -10.12 0.87
C THR A 130 -8.44 -11.47 0.43
N SER A 131 -7.74 -12.23 -0.41
CA SER A 131 -8.22 -13.53 -0.89
C SER A 131 -7.07 -14.49 -1.27
N PRO A 132 -7.32 -15.82 -1.23
CA PRO A 132 -6.38 -16.79 -1.78
C PRO A 132 -6.13 -16.64 -3.29
N GLY A 133 -7.07 -16.02 -4.04
CA GLY A 133 -6.90 -15.69 -5.45
C GLY A 133 -5.80 -14.66 -5.64
N THR A 134 -5.94 -13.52 -4.95
CA THR A 134 -4.94 -12.45 -4.93
C THR A 134 -3.58 -12.99 -4.49
N ALA A 135 -3.52 -13.88 -3.49
CA ALA A 135 -2.27 -14.51 -3.06
C ALA A 135 -1.55 -15.24 -4.22
N ARG A 136 -2.30 -15.96 -5.05
CA ARG A 136 -1.75 -16.67 -6.22
C ARG A 136 -1.29 -15.70 -7.30
N ASP A 137 -2.05 -14.65 -7.55
CA ASP A 137 -1.72 -13.65 -8.56
C ASP A 137 -0.38 -12.97 -8.22
N LEU A 138 -0.11 -12.71 -6.94
CA LEU A 138 1.13 -12.08 -6.48
C LEU A 138 2.40 -12.93 -6.64
N PHE A 139 2.28 -14.25 -6.90
CA PHE A 139 3.44 -15.02 -7.37
C PHE A 139 3.96 -14.49 -8.71
N GLY A 140 3.03 -14.10 -9.59
CA GLY A 140 3.34 -13.42 -10.84
C GLY A 140 4.20 -12.17 -10.60
N TYR A 141 4.01 -11.47 -9.48
CA TYR A 141 4.70 -10.23 -9.12
C TYR A 141 6.00 -10.44 -8.31
N GLY A 142 6.41 -11.70 -8.09
CA GLY A 142 7.63 -12.03 -7.34
C GLY A 142 7.47 -11.97 -5.82
N VAL A 143 6.23 -12.04 -5.31
CA VAL A 143 5.98 -12.16 -3.87
C VAL A 143 6.03 -13.63 -3.47
N GLU A 144 6.91 -13.96 -2.54
CA GLU A 144 7.06 -15.33 -2.01
C GLU A 144 5.94 -15.67 -1.00
N VAL A 145 5.56 -16.95 -0.92
CA VAL A 145 4.54 -17.44 0.04
C VAL A 145 4.84 -17.00 1.48
N GLY A 146 6.10 -17.07 1.89
CA GLY A 146 6.51 -16.71 3.26
C GLY A 146 6.44 -15.21 3.58
N ARG A 147 6.07 -14.37 2.61
CA ARG A 147 5.85 -12.93 2.77
C ARG A 147 4.36 -12.57 2.82
N ILE A 148 3.46 -13.46 2.44
CA ILE A 148 2.00 -13.28 2.51
C ILE A 148 1.48 -13.71 3.89
#